data_AF-A0A7S3G006-F1
#
_entry.id   AF-A0A7S3G006-F1
#
_cell.length_a   1.000
_cell.length_b   1.000
_cell.length_c   1.000
_cell.angle_alpha   90.00
_cell.angle_beta   90.00
_cell.angle_gamma   90.00
#
_symmetry.space_group_name_H-M   'P 1'
#
loop_
_entity.id
_entity.type
_entity.pdbx_description
1 polymer ?
#
loop_
_entity_poly.entity_id
_entity_poly.type
_entity_poly.pdbx_seq_one_letter_code
_entity_poly.pdbx_strand_id
1 'polypeptide(L)'
;IVSKGVSKAGSSLQRKIHAGTSSGMLIRMEELKCVEPGIFIVDEAGLTPTYELLQFMLLPNLNHIIMIGDHMQLSPKSKNYCLSADKVGEGYVNYENAPYLYDTSFFESLVRGYALPPRELIEERRGRAEQRGEPFGRLPHYSLTVQYRMQPHIASLCTIYEGLSSNVQDENRVLPLLFGDKRVVF
;
A
#
# COMPACT_ATOMS: atom_id res chain seq x y z
N ILE A 1 -8.07 7.85 -14.49
CA ILE A 1 -8.55 8.34 -15.78
C ILE A 1 -9.12 9.74 -15.53
N VAL A 2 -8.47 10.77 -16.07
CA VAL A 2 -9.07 12.11 -16.16
C VAL A 2 -9.55 12.29 -17.59
N SER A 3 -10.85 12.51 -17.78
CA SER A 3 -11.33 13.40 -18.83
C SER A 3 -12.75 13.87 -18.55
N LYS A 4 -12.90 15.18 -18.29
CA LYS A 4 -14.14 15.91 -18.54
C LYS A 4 -14.39 15.91 -20.05
N GLY A 5 -15.60 15.51 -20.45
CA GLY A 5 -16.19 15.84 -21.74
C GLY A 5 -15.62 15.08 -22.95
N VAL A 6 -16.57 14.68 -23.81
CA VAL A 6 -16.40 14.11 -25.15
C VAL A 6 -16.17 12.59 -25.19
N SER A 7 -17.03 11.93 -25.96
CA SER A 7 -16.99 10.53 -26.39
C SER A 7 -15.57 10.07 -26.76
N LYS A 8 -14.92 9.29 -25.90
CA LYS A 8 -13.49 8.92 -26.04
C LYS A 8 -13.16 7.45 -25.78
N ALA A 9 -14.13 6.54 -25.81
CA ALA A 9 -13.89 5.11 -25.61
C ALA A 9 -12.78 4.56 -26.55
N GLY A 10 -12.78 4.96 -27.82
CA GLY A 10 -11.77 4.51 -28.80
C GLY A 10 -10.34 5.07 -28.60
N SER A 11 -10.18 6.23 -27.97
CA SER A 11 -8.85 6.85 -27.78
C SER A 11 -8.17 6.44 -26.48
N SER A 12 -8.95 5.99 -25.49
CA SER A 12 -8.44 5.62 -24.17
C SER A 12 -7.69 4.28 -24.23
N LEU A 13 -8.23 3.31 -24.99
CA LEU A 13 -7.67 1.97 -25.17
C LEU A 13 -6.32 1.93 -25.90
N GLN A 14 -5.94 3.01 -26.59
CA GLN A 14 -4.67 3.08 -27.33
C GLN A 14 -3.48 3.54 -26.48
N ARG A 15 -3.71 3.89 -25.21
CA ARG A 15 -2.62 4.35 -24.34
C ARG A 15 -1.81 3.17 -23.83
N LYS A 16 -0.50 3.36 -23.71
CA LYS A 16 0.38 2.38 -23.06
C LYS A 16 0.23 2.35 -21.54
N ILE A 17 -0.24 3.45 -20.95
CA ILE A 17 -0.34 3.61 -19.50
C ILE A 17 -1.74 4.15 -19.17
N HIS A 18 -2.42 3.45 -18.27
CA HIS A 18 -3.74 3.81 -17.76
C HIS A 18 -3.61 4.09 -16.26
N ALA A 19 -3.64 5.38 -15.88
CA ALA A 19 -3.54 5.80 -14.49
C ALA A 19 -4.89 6.26 -13.96
N GLY A 20 -5.20 5.99 -12.70
CA GLY A 20 -6.39 6.46 -12.00
C GLY A 20 -6.43 5.98 -10.56
N THR A 21 -7.44 6.45 -9.81
CA THR A 21 -7.70 5.91 -8.46
C THR A 21 -8.16 4.46 -8.58
N SER A 22 -7.83 3.63 -7.59
CA SER A 22 -8.27 2.24 -7.50
C SER A 22 -9.78 2.11 -7.67
N SER A 23 -10.57 2.86 -6.88
CA SER A 23 -12.03 2.92 -7.00
C SER A 23 -12.51 3.32 -8.40
N GLY A 24 -11.85 4.29 -9.04
CA GLY A 24 -12.21 4.75 -10.39
C GLY A 24 -11.83 3.76 -11.49
N MET A 25 -10.82 2.93 -11.26
CA MET A 25 -10.45 1.79 -12.11
C MET A 25 -11.44 0.63 -11.93
N LEU A 26 -11.85 0.35 -10.68
CA LEU A 26 -12.81 -0.70 -10.36
C LEU A 26 -14.18 -0.45 -11.01
N ILE A 27 -14.64 0.80 -11.07
CA ILE A 27 -15.88 1.16 -11.78
C ILE A 27 -15.77 0.84 -13.30
N ARG A 28 -14.56 0.78 -13.84
CA ARG A 28 -14.26 0.55 -15.26
C ARG A 28 -13.62 -0.82 -15.51
N MET A 29 -13.91 -1.82 -14.69
CA MET A 29 -13.31 -3.16 -14.84
C MET A 29 -13.51 -3.76 -16.24
N GLU A 30 -14.66 -3.52 -16.88
CA GLU A 30 -14.90 -4.02 -18.24
C GLU A 30 -13.96 -3.36 -19.27
N GLU A 31 -13.70 -2.05 -19.15
CA GLU A 31 -12.72 -1.37 -20.01
C GLU A 31 -11.31 -1.91 -19.74
N LEU A 32 -10.96 -2.18 -18.48
CA LEU A 32 -9.66 -2.75 -18.11
C LEU A 32 -9.46 -4.16 -18.66
N LYS A 33 -10.50 -5.00 -18.65
CA LYS A 33 -10.46 -6.32 -19.29
C LYS A 33 -10.15 -6.20 -20.78
N CYS A 34 -10.70 -5.20 -21.48
CA CYS A 34 -10.39 -4.97 -22.90
C CYS A 34 -8.97 -4.48 -23.16
N VAL A 35 -8.35 -3.76 -22.21
CA VAL A 35 -6.95 -3.29 -22.32
C VAL A 35 -5.95 -4.42 -22.06
N GLU A 36 -6.39 -5.49 -21.40
CA GLU A 36 -5.55 -6.67 -21.11
C GLU A 36 -4.21 -6.32 -20.44
N PRO A 37 -4.21 -5.60 -19.30
CA PRO A 37 -2.98 -5.17 -18.66
C PRO A 37 -2.17 -6.36 -18.14
N GLY A 38 -0.91 -6.46 -18.57
CA GLY A 38 0.05 -7.45 -18.05
C GLY A 38 0.69 -7.05 -16.73
N ILE A 39 0.67 -5.77 -16.38
CA ILE A 39 1.31 -5.20 -15.19
C ILE A 39 0.35 -4.21 -14.55
N PHE A 40 0.18 -4.32 -13.23
CA PHE A 40 -0.59 -3.38 -12.43
C PHE A 40 0.29 -2.80 -11.33
N ILE A 41 0.33 -1.47 -11.22
CA ILE A 41 1.09 -0.75 -10.19
C ILE A 41 0.10 -0.07 -9.27
N VAL A 42 0.23 -0.30 -7.97
CA VAL A 42 -0.62 0.29 -6.94
C VAL A 42 0.23 1.11 -6.01
N ASP A 43 0.08 2.42 -6.13
CA ASP A 43 0.61 3.37 -5.15
C ASP A 43 -0.37 3.49 -3.97
N GLU A 44 0.10 3.92 -2.81
CA GLU A 44 -0.66 3.94 -1.55
C GLU A 44 -1.33 2.58 -1.22
N ALA A 45 -0.63 1.47 -1.50
CA ALA A 45 -1.16 0.13 -1.29
C ALA A 45 -1.51 -0.18 0.18
N GLY A 46 -0.86 0.49 1.13
CA GLY A 46 -1.17 0.44 2.56
C GLY A 46 -2.56 1.01 2.91
N LEU A 47 -3.06 1.97 2.11
CA LEU A 47 -4.36 2.62 2.26
C LEU A 47 -5.46 1.97 1.39
N THR A 48 -5.07 1.18 0.39
CA THR A 48 -5.99 0.59 -0.59
C THR A 48 -6.75 -0.60 0.02
N PRO A 49 -8.09 -0.61 -0.01
CA PRO A 49 -8.88 -1.72 0.51
C PRO A 49 -8.59 -3.04 -0.22
N THR A 50 -8.55 -4.13 0.55
CA THR A 50 -8.25 -5.48 0.04
C THR A 50 -9.18 -5.91 -1.11
N TYR A 51 -10.47 -5.56 -1.06
CA TYR A 51 -11.42 -5.94 -2.11
C TYR A 51 -11.10 -5.31 -3.47
N GLU A 52 -10.52 -4.10 -3.51
CA GLU A 52 -10.15 -3.46 -4.78
C GLU A 52 -8.97 -4.18 -5.42
N LEU A 53 -7.94 -4.47 -4.62
CA LEU A 53 -6.76 -5.22 -5.06
C LEU A 53 -7.13 -6.61 -5.57
N LEU A 54 -7.94 -7.37 -4.81
CA LEU A 54 -8.37 -8.71 -5.22
C LEU A 54 -9.10 -8.70 -6.55
N GLN A 55 -9.96 -7.71 -6.82
CA GLN A 55 -10.63 -7.58 -8.10
C GLN A 55 -9.65 -7.36 -9.25
N PHE A 56 -8.60 -6.56 -9.05
CA PHE A 56 -7.55 -6.40 -10.06
C PHE A 56 -6.74 -7.68 -10.28
N MET A 57 -6.49 -8.47 -9.23
CA MET A 57 -5.78 -9.75 -9.35
C MET A 57 -6.51 -10.78 -10.21
N LEU A 58 -7.83 -10.63 -10.37
CA LEU A 58 -8.66 -11.51 -11.19
C LEU A 58 -8.66 -11.11 -12.69
N LEU A 59 -7.90 -10.10 -13.09
CA LEU A 59 -7.75 -9.76 -14.50
C LEU A 59 -7.00 -10.88 -15.24
N PRO A 60 -7.51 -11.36 -16.38
CA PRO A 60 -7.07 -12.61 -17.00
C PRO A 60 -5.62 -12.59 -17.51
N ASN A 61 -5.12 -11.43 -17.92
CA ASN A 61 -3.79 -11.28 -18.50
C ASN A 61 -2.76 -10.68 -17.54
N LEU A 62 -3.10 -10.51 -16.26
CA LEU A 62 -2.24 -9.86 -15.29
C LEU A 62 -1.12 -10.80 -14.81
N ASN A 63 0.12 -10.44 -15.14
CA ASN A 63 1.31 -11.23 -14.79
C ASN A 63 2.04 -10.68 -13.57
N HIS A 64 2.00 -9.36 -13.37
CA HIS A 64 2.74 -8.70 -12.31
C HIS A 64 1.89 -7.65 -11.58
N ILE A 65 1.96 -7.67 -10.26
CA ILE A 65 1.42 -6.60 -9.41
C ILE A 65 2.58 -6.03 -8.60
N ILE A 66 2.76 -4.72 -8.72
CA ILE A 66 3.75 -3.96 -7.95
C ILE A 66 2.98 -3.10 -6.96
N MET A 67 3.14 -3.40 -5.68
CA MET A 67 2.51 -2.65 -4.59
C MET A 67 3.56 -1.75 -3.93
N ILE A 68 3.29 -0.45 -3.94
CA ILE A 68 4.08 0.57 -3.25
C ILE A 68 3.17 1.17 -2.20
N GLY A 69 3.60 1.13 -0.95
CA GLY A 69 2.78 1.62 0.15
C GLY A 69 3.52 1.59 1.46
N ASP A 70 2.89 2.19 2.46
CA ASP A 70 3.40 2.23 3.82
C ASP A 70 2.33 1.69 4.76
N HIS A 71 2.63 0.57 5.40
CA HIS A 71 1.74 -0.11 6.35
C HIS A 71 1.86 0.43 7.77
N MET A 72 2.79 1.36 8.01
CA MET A 72 2.95 2.06 9.29
C MET A 72 2.23 3.42 9.28
N GLN A 73 1.60 3.79 8.16
CA GLN A 73 0.77 4.99 8.00
C GLN A 73 -0.73 4.65 8.08
N LEU A 74 -1.58 5.55 7.56
CA LEU A 74 -3.04 5.40 7.61
C LEU A 74 -3.51 4.13 6.88
N SER A 75 -4.41 3.41 7.53
CA SER A 75 -5.10 2.23 7.00
C SER A 75 -6.40 2.58 6.25
N PRO A 76 -6.93 1.69 5.38
CA PRO A 76 -8.21 1.86 4.72
C PRO A 76 -9.33 2.22 5.70
N LYS A 77 -10.14 3.23 5.39
CA LYS A 77 -11.22 3.65 6.28
C LYS A 77 -12.42 2.70 6.21
N SER A 78 -12.73 2.03 7.32
CA SER A 78 -14.05 1.41 7.53
C SER A 78 -15.05 2.44 8.07
N LYS A 79 -16.23 2.52 7.46
CA LYS A 79 -17.35 3.32 8.02
C LYS A 79 -17.96 2.69 9.26
N ASN A 80 -17.80 1.38 9.41
CA ASN A 80 -18.36 0.64 10.52
C ASN A 80 -17.21 0.26 11.47
N TYR A 81 -17.16 0.92 12.61
CA TYR A 81 -16.17 0.64 13.66
C TYR A 81 -16.19 -0.83 14.08
N CYS A 82 -17.35 -1.50 14.01
CA CYS A 82 -17.45 -2.94 14.32
C CYS A 82 -16.63 -3.85 13.41
N LEU A 83 -16.19 -3.35 12.24
CA LEU A 83 -15.39 -4.07 11.26
C LEU A 83 -13.92 -3.64 11.23
N SER A 84 -13.53 -2.68 12.07
CA SER A 84 -12.18 -2.11 12.14
C SER A 84 -11.27 -2.92 13.06
N ALA A 85 -9.99 -3.00 12.72
CA ALA A 85 -8.93 -3.54 13.55
C ALA A 85 -8.78 -2.78 14.87
N ASP A 86 -9.12 -1.49 14.91
CA ASP A 86 -9.07 -0.69 16.14
C ASP A 86 -10.06 -1.16 17.22
N LYS A 87 -11.12 -1.89 16.83
CA LYS A 87 -12.03 -2.52 17.80
C LYS A 87 -11.33 -3.62 18.60
N VAL A 88 -10.26 -4.20 18.04
CA VAL A 88 -9.37 -5.10 18.77
C VAL A 88 -8.56 -4.21 19.71
N GLY A 89 -8.92 -4.18 21.00
CA GLY A 89 -8.18 -3.42 22.01
C GLY A 89 -6.71 -3.85 22.12
N GLU A 90 -5.95 -3.22 23.04
CA GLU A 90 -4.49 -3.36 23.25
C GLU A 90 -3.94 -4.78 23.56
N GLY A 91 -4.69 -5.86 23.28
CA GLY A 91 -4.20 -7.23 23.32
C GLY A 91 -3.86 -7.73 21.92
N TYR A 92 -2.82 -8.57 21.82
CA TYR A 92 -2.48 -9.32 20.61
C TYR A 92 -3.73 -9.80 19.87
N VAL A 93 -3.78 -9.52 18.56
CA VAL A 93 -4.85 -9.93 17.65
C VAL A 93 -4.93 -11.46 17.66
N ASN A 94 -5.76 -12.00 18.54
CA ASN A 94 -6.18 -13.40 18.50
C ASN A 94 -7.38 -13.47 17.56
N TYR A 95 -7.32 -14.32 16.54
CA TYR A 95 -8.41 -14.57 15.57
C TYR A 95 -9.76 -14.95 16.22
N GLU A 96 -9.77 -15.25 17.52
CA GLU A 96 -10.96 -15.56 18.31
C GLU A 96 -11.71 -14.30 18.80
N ASN A 97 -11.03 -13.15 18.95
CA ASN A 97 -11.61 -11.90 19.49
C ASN A 97 -11.58 -10.71 18.52
N ALA A 98 -10.98 -10.89 17.33
CA ALA A 98 -10.86 -9.89 16.28
C ALA A 98 -11.63 -10.34 15.04
N PRO A 99 -12.97 -10.28 15.03
CA PRO A 99 -13.72 -11.03 14.03
C PRO A 99 -13.55 -10.47 12.62
N TYR A 100 -13.16 -9.19 12.47
CA TYR A 100 -13.07 -8.51 11.18
C TYR A 100 -11.93 -7.49 11.16
N LEU A 101 -10.99 -7.66 10.21
CA LEU A 101 -9.84 -6.78 9.97
C LEU A 101 -10.02 -6.06 8.61
N TYR A 102 -11.17 -5.41 8.40
CA TYR A 102 -11.54 -4.87 7.08
C TYR A 102 -10.73 -3.64 6.65
N ASP A 103 -10.17 -2.93 7.62
CA ASP A 103 -9.24 -1.83 7.44
C ASP A 103 -7.78 -2.30 7.33
N THR A 104 -7.46 -3.57 7.54
CA THR A 104 -6.15 -4.10 7.19
C THR A 104 -6.06 -4.29 5.68
N SER A 105 -5.10 -3.59 5.05
CA SER A 105 -4.87 -3.73 3.61
C SER A 105 -4.26 -5.08 3.26
N PHE A 106 -4.44 -5.51 2.01
CA PHE A 106 -3.77 -6.71 1.50
C PHE A 106 -2.25 -6.56 1.54
N PHE A 107 -1.76 -5.35 1.26
CA PHE A 107 -0.35 -5.00 1.37
C PHE A 107 0.19 -5.24 2.79
N GLU A 108 -0.48 -4.70 3.82
CA GLU A 108 -0.10 -4.92 5.21
C GLU A 108 -0.14 -6.42 5.57
N SER A 109 -1.18 -7.11 5.14
CA SER A 109 -1.33 -8.55 5.39
C SER A 109 -0.17 -9.37 4.81
N LEU A 110 0.36 -9.00 3.65
CA LEU A 110 1.52 -9.65 3.03
C LEU A 110 2.84 -9.27 3.71
N VAL A 111 2.99 -8.00 4.12
CA VAL A 111 4.17 -7.52 4.82
C VAL A 111 4.27 -8.08 6.24
N ARG A 112 3.13 -8.28 6.93
CA ARG A 112 3.07 -8.89 8.27
C ARG A 112 2.96 -10.40 8.24
N GLY A 113 2.58 -10.97 7.10
CA GLY A 113 2.47 -12.41 6.88
C GLY A 113 1.17 -13.04 7.38
N TYR A 114 0.12 -12.24 7.52
CA TYR A 114 -1.23 -12.70 7.88
C TYR A 114 -2.00 -13.32 6.70
N ALA A 115 -1.54 -13.10 5.45
CA ALA A 115 -2.27 -13.46 4.23
C ALA A 115 -2.15 -14.94 3.78
N LEU A 116 -1.70 -15.85 4.63
CA LEU A 116 -1.51 -17.27 4.30
C LEU A 116 -2.73 -18.14 4.72
N PRO A 117 -2.90 -19.36 4.16
CA PRO A 117 -4.19 -20.06 4.00
C PRO A 117 -4.74 -20.63 5.34
N PRO A 118 -5.83 -21.43 5.41
CA PRO A 118 -6.47 -21.83 6.67
C PRO A 118 -5.49 -22.38 7.73
N ARG A 119 -5.85 -22.16 9.00
CA ARG A 119 -5.06 -22.43 10.21
C ARG A 119 -4.33 -23.78 10.20
N GLU A 120 -4.95 -24.84 9.68
CA GLU A 120 -4.32 -26.17 9.63
C GLU A 120 -3.08 -26.23 8.71
N LEU A 121 -3.12 -25.54 7.57
CA LEU A 121 -1.98 -25.45 6.65
C LEU A 121 -0.90 -24.49 7.15
N ILE A 122 -1.29 -23.49 7.97
CA ILE A 122 -0.35 -22.58 8.63
C ILE A 122 0.45 -23.34 9.68
N GLU A 123 -0.18 -24.09 10.57
CA GLU A 123 0.52 -24.79 11.65
C GLU A 123 1.50 -25.85 11.11
N GLU A 124 1.09 -26.60 10.08
CA GLU A 124 1.94 -27.60 9.43
C GLU A 124 3.13 -26.98 8.68
N ARG A 125 2.92 -25.86 7.97
CA ARG A 125 3.99 -25.19 7.21
C ARG A 125 4.87 -24.32 8.11
N ARG A 126 4.31 -23.72 9.16
CA ARG A 126 5.04 -23.01 10.22
C ARG A 126 5.99 -23.94 10.94
N GLY A 127 5.55 -25.14 11.34
CA GLY A 127 6.43 -26.13 11.95
C GLY A 127 7.60 -26.52 11.04
N ARG A 128 7.37 -26.62 9.73
CA ARG A 128 8.42 -26.89 8.74
C ARG A 128 9.37 -25.71 8.49
N ALA A 129 8.88 -24.48 8.53
CA ALA A 129 9.67 -23.27 8.35
C ALA A 129 10.50 -22.93 9.60
N GLU A 130 9.93 -23.11 10.80
CA GLU A 130 10.64 -22.95 12.08
C GLU A 130 11.79 -23.96 12.22
N GLN A 131 11.61 -25.20 11.76
CA GLN A 131 12.69 -26.19 11.66
C GLN A 131 13.81 -25.81 10.68
N ARG A 132 13.54 -24.89 9.74
CA ARG A 132 14.50 -24.40 8.74
C ARG A 132 15.06 -23.01 9.06
N GLY A 133 14.57 -22.37 10.13
CA GLY A 133 14.92 -20.99 10.46
C GLY A 133 14.45 -19.95 9.44
N GLU A 134 13.43 -20.27 8.62
CA GLU A 134 12.92 -19.37 7.59
C GLU A 134 11.73 -18.52 8.13
N PRO A 135 11.67 -17.22 7.83
CA PRO A 135 10.52 -16.39 8.17
C PRO A 135 9.30 -16.88 7.38
N PHE A 136 8.37 -17.54 8.06
CA PHE A 136 7.10 -18.01 7.49
C PHE A 136 6.11 -16.85 7.35
N GLY A 137 5.32 -16.81 6.27
CA GLY A 137 4.23 -15.84 6.11
C GLY A 137 4.59 -14.55 5.38
N ARG A 138 5.82 -14.05 5.53
CA ARG A 138 6.20 -12.71 5.05
C ARG A 138 6.66 -12.76 3.59
N LEU A 139 6.03 -11.99 2.71
CA LEU A 139 6.60 -11.79 1.37
C LEU A 139 7.87 -10.93 1.45
N PRO A 140 8.90 -11.24 0.63
CA PRO A 140 10.03 -10.35 0.45
C PRO A 140 9.54 -8.97 -0.02
N HIS A 141 9.97 -7.92 0.67
CA HIS A 141 9.69 -6.54 0.31
C HIS A 141 10.95 -5.72 0.41
N TYR A 142 10.98 -4.61 -0.31
CA TYR A 142 12.07 -3.65 -0.26
C TYR A 142 11.61 -2.42 0.51
N SER A 143 12.37 -2.07 1.56
CA SER A 143 12.13 -0.86 2.34
C SER A 143 13.07 0.24 1.89
N LEU A 144 12.52 1.44 1.63
CA LEU A 144 13.31 2.63 1.35
C LEU A 144 13.79 3.22 2.69
N THR A 145 15.10 3.29 2.89
CA THR A 145 15.72 3.65 4.18
C THR A 145 16.28 5.08 4.23
N VAL A 146 16.14 5.85 3.15
CA VAL A 146 16.59 7.24 3.08
C VAL A 146 15.42 8.14 2.71
N GLN A 147 15.16 9.14 3.55
CA GLN A 147 14.16 10.17 3.30
C GLN A 147 14.81 11.47 2.81
N TYR A 148 14.12 12.17 1.89
CA TYR A 148 14.63 13.36 1.19
C TYR A 148 13.73 14.60 1.37
N ARG A 149 12.75 14.56 2.28
CA ARG A 149 11.71 15.59 2.38
C ARG A 149 11.80 16.39 3.69
N MET A 150 11.93 15.69 4.80
CA MET A 150 11.90 16.29 6.14
C MET A 150 13.30 16.74 6.53
N GLN A 151 13.38 17.86 7.26
CA GLN A 151 14.62 18.23 7.94
C GLN A 151 15.00 17.13 8.95
N PRO A 152 16.29 16.85 9.19
CA PRO A 152 16.70 15.72 10.04
C PRO A 152 16.09 15.73 11.44
N HIS A 153 15.95 16.91 12.07
CA HIS A 153 15.35 17.04 13.40
C HIS A 153 13.82 16.84 13.42
N ILE A 154 13.14 17.03 12.28
CA ILE A 154 11.71 16.69 12.14
C ILE A 154 11.59 15.18 11.90
N ALA A 155 12.44 14.62 11.03
CA ALA A 155 12.46 13.19 10.75
C ALA A 155 12.76 12.36 12.00
N SER A 156 13.60 12.87 12.92
CA SER A 156 13.89 12.20 14.19
C SER A 156 12.68 12.06 15.12
N LEU A 157 11.58 12.79 14.89
CA LEU A 157 10.32 12.61 15.62
C LEU A 157 9.53 11.38 15.14
N CYS A 158 9.80 10.89 13.92
CA CYS A 158 9.14 9.71 13.37
C CYS A 158 9.85 8.42 13.79
N THR A 159 9.63 7.99 15.03
CA THR A 159 10.29 6.81 15.63
C THR A 159 9.73 5.47 15.17
N ILE A 160 8.70 5.46 14.32
CA ILE A 160 8.00 4.24 13.88
C ILE A 160 8.73 3.47 12.77
N TYR A 161 9.79 4.05 12.19
CA TYR A 161 10.57 3.40 11.11
C TYR A 161 11.97 3.05 11.60
N GLU A 162 12.25 1.76 11.70
CA GLU A 162 13.59 1.28 12.00
C GLU A 162 14.54 1.50 10.81
N GLY A 163 15.71 2.08 11.06
CA GLY A 163 16.74 2.28 10.04
C GLY A 163 16.44 3.37 9.00
N LEU A 164 15.38 4.18 9.19
CA LEU A 164 15.12 5.35 8.35
C LEU A 164 16.11 6.47 8.69
N SER A 165 16.88 6.89 7.69
CA SER A 165 17.89 7.95 7.79
C SER A 165 17.48 9.16 6.96
N SER A 166 17.93 10.34 7.39
CA SER A 166 17.77 11.57 6.61
C SER A 166 18.93 11.72 5.65
N ASN A 167 18.64 12.13 4.41
CA ASN A 167 19.70 12.53 3.50
C ASN A 167 20.43 13.77 4.04
N VAL A 168 21.62 13.59 4.60
CA VAL A 168 22.41 14.66 5.24
C VAL A 168 22.97 15.66 4.21
N GLN A 169 22.99 15.31 2.92
CA GLN A 169 23.40 16.24 1.86
C GLN A 169 22.43 17.42 1.66
N ASP A 170 21.23 17.39 2.27
CA ASP A 170 20.20 18.43 2.17
C ASP A 170 20.31 19.56 3.21
N GLU A 171 21.27 19.56 4.16
CA GLU A 171 21.39 20.67 5.13
C GLU A 171 21.61 22.04 4.46
N ASN A 172 22.13 22.06 3.23
CA ASN A 172 22.34 23.26 2.41
C ASN A 172 21.36 23.43 1.25
N ARG A 173 20.40 22.52 1.05
CA ARG A 173 19.34 22.71 0.06
C ARG A 173 18.22 23.52 0.70
N VAL A 174 18.35 24.83 0.54
CA VAL A 174 17.22 25.75 0.60
C VAL A 174 16.16 25.16 -0.35
N LEU A 175 15.11 24.55 0.20
CA LEU A 175 13.91 24.25 -0.57
C LEU A 175 13.52 25.58 -1.24
N PRO A 176 13.45 25.67 -2.59
CA PRO A 176 12.91 26.86 -3.19
C PRO A 176 11.49 26.99 -2.65
N LEU A 177 11.28 27.98 -1.79
CA LEU A 177 9.96 28.32 -1.30
C LEU A 177 9.10 28.54 -2.54
N LEU A 178 8.15 27.64 -2.79
CA LEU A 178 7.15 27.74 -3.85
C LEU A 178 6.17 28.91 -3.64
N PHE A 179 6.49 29.84 -2.74
CA PHE A 179 5.80 31.09 -2.52
C PHE A 179 6.83 32.21 -2.71
N GLY A 180 6.63 32.95 -3.79
CA GLY A 180 7.54 33.99 -4.25
C GLY A 180 7.95 34.98 -3.16
N ASP A 181 9.21 35.41 -3.27
CA ASP A 181 9.74 36.70 -2.87
C ASP A 181 9.06 37.40 -1.70
N LYS A 182 9.16 36.84 -0.48
CA LYS A 182 9.30 37.67 0.72
C LYS A 182 10.33 37.06 1.65
N ARG A 183 11.51 37.67 1.66
CA ARG A 183 12.54 37.48 2.69
C ARG A 183 11.90 37.77 4.06
N VAL A 184 11.86 36.77 4.93
CA VAL A 184 11.71 37.02 6.37
C VAL A 184 13.06 36.74 6.99
N VAL A 185 13.66 37.81 7.49
CA VAL A 185 14.92 37.81 8.23
C VAL A 185 14.62 37.35 9.65
N PHE A 186 15.33 36.33 10.11
CA PHE A 186 15.88 36.25 11.46
C PHE A 186 17.27 35.63 11.37
#